data_AF-A0A2N3VLF5-F1
#
_entry.id   AF-A0A2N3VLF5-F1
#
_cell.length_a   1.000
_cell.length_b   1.000
_cell.length_c   1.000
_cell.angle_alpha   90.00
_cell.angle_beta   90.00
_cell.angle_gamma   90.00
#
_symmetry.space_group_name_H-M   'P 1'
#
loop_
_entity.id
_entity.type
_entity.pdbx_description
1 polymer ?
#
loop_
_entity_poly.entity_id
_entity_poly.type
_entity_poly.pdbx_seq_one_letter_code
_entity_poly.pdbx_strand_id
1 'polypeptide(L)'
;MIGAVARSAFYELLALPLAFTRVRTRLRVPRLLLREPVGAHNTSLGRCLIQSVLSGGVGLVGWFLAMLSVLVLVRGLAYPLVAADGYETSWGGPTLAGAWLVHAALGAVIAPVLIAMIALFGQLQLRVTRTVLGGDRSWWAIPAAVILAAAGALFFVAWVRQI
;
A
#
# COMPACT_ATOMS: atom_id res chain seq x y z
N MET A 1 7.86 11.59 -17.00
CA MET A 1 7.25 10.25 -17.17
C MET A 1 7.20 9.57 -15.82
N ILE A 2 6.03 9.07 -15.37
CA ILE A 2 5.93 8.34 -14.09
C ILE A 2 6.54 6.94 -14.28
N GLY A 3 7.54 6.60 -13.46
CA GLY A 3 8.21 5.29 -13.50
C GLY A 3 7.28 4.12 -13.20
N ALA A 4 7.66 2.90 -13.61
CA ALA A 4 6.83 1.70 -13.43
C ALA A 4 6.44 1.44 -11.95
N VAL A 5 7.37 1.67 -11.02
CA VAL A 5 7.13 1.56 -9.56
C VAL A 5 6.02 2.51 -9.12
N ALA A 6 6.11 3.78 -9.52
CA ALA A 6 5.13 4.80 -9.15
C ALA A 6 3.74 4.53 -9.76
N ARG A 7 3.67 4.01 -10.99
CA ARG A 7 2.39 3.58 -11.59
C ARG A 7 1.76 2.42 -10.82
N SER A 8 2.58 1.49 -10.33
CA SER A 8 2.12 0.36 -9.54
C SER A 8 1.65 0.78 -8.15
N ALA A 9 2.40 1.64 -7.46
CA ALA A 9 1.98 2.20 -6.18
C ALA A 9 0.67 2.99 -6.31
N PHE A 10 0.54 3.79 -7.37
CA PHE A 10 -0.70 4.52 -7.64
C PHE A 10 -1.87 3.56 -7.91
N TYR A 11 -1.63 2.47 -8.64
CA TYR A 11 -2.66 1.45 -8.87
C TYR A 11 -3.13 0.79 -7.57
N GLU A 12 -2.22 0.50 -6.63
CA GLU A 12 -2.57 -0.02 -5.31
C GLU A 12 -3.50 0.91 -4.55
N LEU A 13 -3.19 2.21 -4.51
CA LEU A 13 -4.03 3.19 -3.81
C LEU A 13 -5.41 3.35 -4.47
N LEU A 14 -5.49 3.17 -5.79
CA LEU A 14 -6.76 3.12 -6.51
C LEU A 14 -7.51 1.80 -6.32
N ALA A 15 -6.87 0.71 -5.87
CA ALA A 15 -7.51 -0.59 -5.78
C ALA A 15 -8.71 -0.59 -4.82
N LEU A 16 -8.61 0.13 -3.70
CA LEU A 16 -9.69 0.27 -2.73
C LEU A 16 -10.95 0.92 -3.33
N PRO A 17 -10.92 2.14 -3.89
CA PRO A 17 -12.11 2.70 -4.53
C PRO A 17 -12.56 1.87 -5.74
N LEU A 18 -11.63 1.30 -6.51
CA LEU A 18 -11.98 0.47 -7.67
C LEU A 18 -12.72 -0.81 -7.30
N ALA A 19 -12.45 -1.39 -6.12
CA ALA A 19 -13.12 -2.58 -5.61
C ALA A 19 -14.65 -2.44 -5.55
N PHE A 20 -15.16 -1.21 -5.49
CA PHE A 20 -16.60 -0.92 -5.44
C PHE A 20 -17.17 -0.41 -6.79
N THR A 21 -16.34 -0.28 -7.82
CA THR A 21 -16.77 0.20 -9.15
C THR A 21 -17.29 -0.94 -10.03
N ARG A 22 -17.81 -0.62 -11.22
CA ARG A 22 -18.23 -1.61 -12.24
C ARG A 22 -17.02 -2.38 -12.77
N VAL A 23 -17.20 -3.67 -13.10
CA VAL A 23 -16.14 -4.54 -13.65
C VAL A 23 -15.41 -3.90 -14.84
N ARG A 24 -16.15 -3.24 -15.75
CA ARG A 24 -15.55 -2.55 -16.90
C ARG A 24 -14.50 -1.52 -16.47
N THR A 25 -14.74 -0.78 -15.39
CA THR A 25 -13.78 0.19 -14.84
C THR A 25 -12.57 -0.52 -14.24
N ARG A 26 -12.80 -1.58 -13.46
CA ARG A 26 -11.74 -2.40 -12.83
C ARG A 26 -10.76 -2.99 -13.85
N LEU A 27 -11.25 -3.35 -15.04
CA LEU A 27 -10.42 -3.86 -16.14
C LEU A 27 -9.80 -2.74 -16.99
N ARG A 28 -10.44 -1.57 -17.07
CA ARG A 28 -9.95 -0.43 -17.87
C ARG A 28 -8.77 0.27 -17.21
N VAL A 29 -8.80 0.47 -15.89
CA VAL A 29 -7.73 1.19 -15.19
C VAL A 29 -6.36 0.51 -15.32
N PRO A 30 -6.17 -0.79 -15.05
CA PRO A 30 -4.85 -1.42 -15.21
C PRO A 30 -4.35 -1.37 -16.66
N ARG A 31 -5.24 -1.45 -17.66
CA ARG A 31 -4.87 -1.27 -19.07
C ARG A 31 -4.31 0.13 -19.36
N LEU A 32 -4.93 1.17 -18.81
CA LEU A 32 -4.49 2.55 -19.05
C LEU A 32 -3.26 2.92 -18.21
N LEU A 33 -3.30 2.60 -16.92
CA LEU A 33 -2.28 3.00 -15.95
C LEU A 33 -1.03 2.13 -16.06
N LEU A 34 -1.18 0.81 -16.06
CA LEU A 34 -0.06 -0.12 -16.08
C LEU A 34 0.38 -0.48 -17.50
N ARG A 35 -0.48 -0.25 -18.51
CA ARG A 35 -0.28 -0.65 -19.92
C ARG A 35 -0.27 -2.16 -20.12
N GLU A 36 -1.02 -2.85 -19.26
CA GLU A 36 -1.09 -4.31 -19.22
C GLU A 36 -2.41 -4.79 -19.80
N PRO A 37 -2.42 -5.73 -20.78
CA PRO A 37 -3.66 -6.29 -21.28
C PRO A 37 -4.32 -7.13 -20.19
N VAL A 38 -5.59 -6.83 -19.88
CA VAL A 38 -6.40 -7.57 -18.90
C VAL A 38 -7.79 -7.78 -19.49
N GLY A 39 -8.12 -9.01 -19.92
CA GLY A 39 -9.43 -9.38 -20.45
C GLY A 39 -10.46 -9.69 -19.35
N ALA A 40 -11.73 -9.82 -19.74
CA ALA A 40 -12.75 -10.45 -18.90
C ALA A 40 -12.96 -11.88 -19.41
N HIS A 41 -13.01 -12.85 -18.51
CA HIS A 41 -13.30 -14.24 -18.86
C HIS A 41 -14.31 -14.82 -17.87
N ASN A 42 -15.46 -15.28 -18.37
CA ASN A 42 -16.53 -15.91 -17.59
C ASN A 42 -16.88 -15.15 -16.30
N THR A 43 -17.10 -13.84 -16.44
CA THR A 43 -17.42 -12.97 -15.30
C THR A 43 -18.75 -13.37 -14.66
N SER A 44 -18.73 -13.72 -13.38
CA SER A 44 -19.92 -14.02 -12.58
C SER A 44 -19.98 -13.11 -11.37
N LEU A 45 -21.16 -12.96 -10.78
CA LEU A 45 -21.36 -12.13 -9.57
C LEU A 45 -20.43 -12.58 -8.42
N GLY A 46 -20.28 -13.89 -8.22
CA GLY A 46 -19.37 -14.44 -7.19
C GLY A 46 -17.91 -14.04 -7.43
N ARG A 47 -17.42 -14.10 -8.68
CA ARG A 47 -16.06 -13.63 -9.02
C ARG A 47 -15.89 -12.14 -8.79
N CYS A 48 -16.90 -11.34 -9.09
CA CYS A 48 -16.90 -9.90 -8.81
C CYS A 48 -16.82 -9.63 -7.30
N LEU A 49 -17.60 -10.36 -6.48
CA LEU A 49 -17.55 -10.23 -5.03
C LEU A 49 -16.19 -10.63 -4.47
N ILE A 50 -15.65 -11.79 -4.86
CA ILE A 50 -14.31 -12.25 -4.45
C ILE A 50 -13.26 -11.20 -4.80
N GLN A 51 -13.26 -10.69 -6.03
CA GLN A 51 -12.30 -9.66 -6.43
C GLN A 51 -12.48 -8.36 -5.63
N SER A 52 -13.72 -7.95 -5.34
CA SER A 52 -13.99 -6.75 -4.52
C SER A 52 -13.42 -6.90 -3.12
N VAL A 53 -13.64 -8.05 -2.47
CA VAL A 53 -13.16 -8.33 -1.11
C VAL A 53 -11.64 -8.39 -1.08
N LEU A 54 -11.01 -9.14 -1.99
CA LEU A 54 -9.55 -9.27 -2.03
C LEU A 54 -8.87 -7.94 -2.36
N SER A 55 -9.33 -7.24 -3.40
CA SER A 55 -8.73 -5.95 -3.78
C SER A 55 -9.02 -4.84 -2.78
N GLY A 56 -10.20 -4.83 -2.17
CA GLY A 56 -10.53 -3.90 -1.10
C GLY A 56 -9.69 -4.14 0.16
N GLY A 57 -9.54 -5.40 0.58
CA GLY A 57 -8.72 -5.77 1.73
C GLY A 57 -7.25 -5.37 1.56
N VAL A 58 -6.63 -5.78 0.44
CA VAL A 58 -5.24 -5.40 0.14
C VAL A 58 -5.11 -3.88 -0.06
N GLY A 59 -6.06 -3.24 -0.75
CA GLY A 59 -6.11 -1.79 -0.97
C GLY A 59 -6.17 -0.99 0.34
N LEU A 60 -6.90 -1.49 1.33
CA LEU A 60 -6.94 -0.87 2.66
C LEU A 60 -5.57 -0.94 3.36
N VAL A 61 -4.86 -2.06 3.22
CA VAL A 61 -3.48 -2.18 3.71
C VAL A 61 -2.56 -1.21 2.97
N GLY A 62 -2.70 -1.07 1.65
CA GLY A 62 -1.96 -0.08 0.85
C GLY A 62 -2.16 1.36 1.36
N TRP A 63 -3.40 1.75 1.66
CA TRP A 63 -3.72 3.05 2.26
C TRP A 63 -3.12 3.22 3.66
N PHE A 64 -3.15 2.17 4.48
CA PHE A 64 -2.52 2.21 5.80
C PHE A 64 -1.01 2.40 5.70
N LEU A 65 -0.32 1.70 4.79
CA LEU A 65 1.11 1.91 4.55
C LEU A 65 1.42 3.32 4.01
N ALA A 66 0.55 3.89 3.18
CA ALA A 66 0.70 5.26 2.70
C ALA A 66 0.59 6.27 3.85
N MET A 67 -0.39 6.08 4.75
CA MET A 67 -0.53 6.86 5.97
C MET A 67 0.72 6.76 6.85
N LEU A 68 1.25 5.55 7.08
CA LEU A 68 2.48 5.35 7.86
C LEU A 68 3.70 5.99 7.20
N SER A 69 3.81 5.92 5.87
CA SER A 69 4.89 6.56 5.10
C SER A 69 4.87 8.08 5.30
N VAL A 70 3.71 8.72 5.18
CA VAL A 70 3.53 10.14 5.45
C VAL A 70 3.84 10.47 6.91
N LEU A 71 3.31 9.69 7.85
CA LEU A 71 3.51 9.91 9.29
C LEU A 71 4.98 9.88 9.67
N VAL A 72 5.71 8.85 9.24
CA VAL A 72 7.14 8.68 9.54
C VAL A 72 7.98 9.76 8.87
N LEU A 73 7.68 10.12 7.63
CA LEU A 73 8.39 11.18 6.91
C LEU A 73 8.20 12.54 7.58
N VAL A 74 6.95 12.90 7.91
CA VAL A 74 6.63 14.16 8.58
C VAL A 74 7.27 14.19 9.96
N ARG A 75 7.14 13.14 10.78
CA ARG A 75 7.75 13.08 12.11
C ARG A 75 9.27 13.13 12.08
N GLY A 76 9.89 12.52 11.07
CA GLY A 76 11.35 12.55 10.90
C GLY A 76 11.86 13.93 10.49
N LEU A 77 11.32 14.49 9.41
CA LEU A 77 11.76 15.77 8.86
C LEU A 77 11.40 16.95 9.75
N ALA A 78 10.18 16.93 10.31
CA ALA A 78 9.67 17.96 11.21
C ALA A 78 9.91 17.63 12.69
N TYR A 79 10.85 16.73 13.00
CA TYR A 79 11.18 16.34 14.39
C TYR A 79 11.33 17.54 15.35
N PRO A 80 12.03 18.63 14.98
CA PRO A 80 12.19 19.79 15.87
C PRO A 80 10.88 20.53 16.19
N LEU A 81 9.84 20.35 15.38
CA LEU A 81 8.52 20.94 15.60
C LEU A 81 7.59 20.03 16.41
N VAL A 82 7.87 18.73 16.46
CA VAL A 82 7.00 17.70 17.04
C VAL A 82 7.50 17.22 18.40
N ALA A 83 8.82 17.25 18.63
CA ALA A 83 9.47 16.72 19.83
C ALA A 83 10.63 17.63 20.28
N ALA A 84 10.40 18.94 20.28
CA ALA A 84 11.38 19.93 20.75
C ALA A 84 11.76 19.72 22.23
N ASP A 85 10.86 19.13 23.02
CA ASP A 85 11.08 18.81 24.41
C ASP A 85 11.47 17.32 24.55
N GLY A 86 12.57 17.03 25.26
CA GLY A 86 13.01 15.65 25.53
C GLY A 86 13.96 15.03 24.49
N TYR A 87 14.54 15.84 23.60
CA TYR A 87 15.57 15.35 22.66
C TYR A 87 16.82 14.85 23.38
N GLU A 88 17.08 15.25 24.63
CA GLU A 88 18.29 14.84 25.35
C GLU A 88 18.37 13.33 25.56
N THR A 89 17.21 12.68 25.73
CA THR A 89 17.10 11.21 25.91
C THR A 89 16.78 10.46 24.62
N SER A 90 16.65 11.17 23.49
CA SER A 90 16.31 10.59 22.20
C SER A 90 17.54 10.00 21.48
N TRP A 91 17.31 9.12 20.51
CA TRP A 91 18.39 8.64 19.65
C TRP A 91 19.00 9.81 18.87
N GLY A 92 20.32 10.02 19.01
CA GLY A 92 21.04 11.16 18.44
C GLY A 92 21.21 12.37 19.38
N GLY A 93 20.66 12.33 20.59
CA GLY A 93 20.92 13.33 21.65
C GLY A 93 22.40 13.39 22.09
N PRO A 94 22.81 14.36 22.94
CA PRO A 94 21.97 15.28 23.70
C PRO A 94 21.71 16.62 22.98
N THR A 95 22.00 16.72 21.67
CA THR A 95 21.71 17.95 20.91
C THR A 95 20.48 17.77 20.03
N LEU A 96 19.70 18.83 19.86
CA LEU A 96 18.56 18.84 18.93
C LEU A 96 18.99 18.48 17.50
N ALA A 97 20.15 18.95 17.06
CA ALA A 97 20.68 18.68 15.71
C ALA A 97 20.98 17.19 15.50
N GLY A 98 21.61 16.53 16.48
CA GLY A 98 21.89 15.10 16.40
C GLY A 98 20.61 14.25 16.45
N ALA A 99 19.67 14.60 17.33
CA ALA A 99 18.37 13.94 17.42
C ALA A 99 17.60 14.07 16.10
N TRP A 100 17.54 15.28 15.54
CA TRP A 100 16.92 15.54 14.25
C TRP A 100 17.56 14.72 13.13
N LEU A 101 18.89 14.69 13.02
CA LEU A 101 19.58 13.98 11.95
C LEU A 101 19.20 12.49 11.92
N VAL A 102 19.15 11.83 13.08
CA VAL A 102 18.75 10.42 13.19
C VAL A 102 17.31 10.21 12.73
N HIS A 103 16.37 11.03 13.21
CA HIS A 103 14.96 10.87 12.87
C HIS A 103 14.65 11.25 11.42
N ALA A 104 15.32 12.28 10.89
CA ALA A 104 15.24 12.64 9.48
C ALA A 104 15.80 11.53 8.58
N ALA A 105 16.94 10.93 8.95
CA ALA A 105 17.52 9.80 8.21
C ALA A 105 16.59 8.57 8.23
N LEU A 106 16.04 8.21 9.40
CA LEU A 106 15.05 7.13 9.51
C LEU A 106 13.82 7.42 8.65
N GLY A 107 13.30 8.65 8.67
CA GLY A 107 12.20 9.08 7.83
C GLY A 107 12.49 8.94 6.33
N ALA A 108 13.68 9.39 5.92
CA ALA A 108 14.16 9.33 4.54
C ALA A 108 14.36 7.90 4.01
N VAL A 109 14.61 6.92 4.90
CA VAL A 109 14.79 5.51 4.51
C VAL A 109 13.48 4.73 4.60
N ILE A 110 12.76 4.83 5.72
CA ILE A 110 11.54 4.04 5.97
C ILE A 110 10.42 4.44 5.01
N ALA A 111 10.21 5.73 4.75
CA ALA A 111 9.10 6.17 3.91
C ALA A 111 9.18 5.64 2.46
N PRO A 112 10.34 5.69 1.76
CA PRO A 112 10.50 5.04 0.46
C PRO A 112 10.35 3.52 0.49
N VAL A 113 10.79 2.84 1.56
CA VAL A 113 10.60 1.38 1.70
C VAL A 113 9.11 1.04 1.75
N LEU A 114 8.32 1.79 2.51
CA LEU A 114 6.87 1.62 2.55
C LEU A 114 6.23 1.89 1.18
N ILE A 115 6.69 2.90 0.44
CA ILE A 115 6.23 3.17 -0.93
C ILE A 115 6.56 2.03 -1.89
N ALA A 116 7.75 1.42 -1.76
CA ALA A 116 8.14 0.26 -2.54
C ALA A 116 7.26 -0.97 -2.23
N MET A 117 6.87 -1.17 -0.97
CA MET A 117 5.90 -2.20 -0.57
C MET A 117 4.53 -1.96 -1.20
N ILE A 118 4.03 -0.72 -1.21
CA ILE A 118 2.77 -0.35 -1.88
C ILE A 118 2.85 -0.66 -3.38
N ALA A 119 3.99 -0.40 -4.03
CA ALA A 119 4.18 -0.79 -5.42
C ALA A 119 4.15 -2.31 -5.63
N LEU A 120 4.75 -3.11 -4.74
CA LEU A 120 4.66 -4.57 -4.79
C LEU A 120 3.20 -5.05 -4.65
N PHE A 121 2.41 -4.41 -3.80
CA PHE A 121 0.99 -4.74 -3.64
C PHE A 121 0.21 -4.40 -4.91
N GLY A 122 0.51 -3.29 -5.58
CA GLY A 122 -0.08 -2.96 -6.88
C GLY A 122 0.16 -4.04 -7.94
N GLN A 123 1.32 -4.70 -7.93
CA GLN A 123 1.58 -5.85 -8.79
C GLN A 123 0.75 -7.08 -8.39
N LEU A 124 0.58 -7.32 -7.10
CA LEU A 124 -0.31 -8.37 -6.59
C LEU A 124 -1.77 -8.09 -7.00
N GLN A 125 -2.26 -6.86 -6.90
CA GLN A 125 -3.60 -6.46 -7.34
C GLN A 125 -3.84 -6.76 -8.82
N LEU A 126 -2.84 -6.50 -9.67
CA LEU A 126 -2.93 -6.82 -11.10
C LEU A 126 -3.07 -8.34 -11.29
N ARG A 127 -2.29 -9.14 -10.56
CA ARG A 127 -2.38 -10.61 -10.60
C ARG A 127 -3.71 -11.14 -10.08
N VAL A 128 -4.23 -10.60 -8.97
CA VAL A 128 -5.56 -10.94 -8.44
C VAL A 128 -6.64 -10.63 -9.46
N THR A 129 -6.57 -9.45 -10.09
CA THR A 129 -7.53 -9.04 -11.14
C THR A 129 -7.50 -10.01 -12.32
N ARG A 130 -6.29 -10.35 -12.80
CA ARG A 130 -6.08 -11.32 -13.88
C ARG A 130 -6.58 -12.71 -13.54
N THR A 131 -6.33 -13.20 -12.33
CA THR A 131 -6.74 -14.55 -11.92
C THR A 131 -8.25 -14.66 -11.70
N VAL A 132 -8.85 -13.70 -10.99
CA VAL A 132 -10.26 -13.79 -10.63
C VAL A 132 -11.18 -13.40 -11.79
N LEU A 133 -10.85 -12.33 -12.52
CA LEU A 133 -11.68 -11.77 -13.60
C LEU A 133 -11.17 -12.09 -15.01
N GLY A 134 -9.86 -12.27 -15.19
CA GLY A 134 -9.23 -12.53 -16.49
C GLY A 134 -9.06 -14.01 -16.85
N GLY A 135 -9.19 -14.92 -15.89
CA GLY A 135 -9.02 -16.35 -16.11
C GLY A 135 -7.58 -16.87 -16.04
N ASP A 136 -6.61 -16.02 -15.68
CA ASP A 136 -5.20 -16.40 -15.58
C ASP A 136 -4.96 -17.42 -14.45
N ARG A 137 -4.12 -18.43 -14.69
CA ARG A 137 -3.87 -19.56 -13.77
C ARG A 137 -2.94 -19.23 -12.58
N SER A 138 -2.79 -17.97 -12.20
CA SER A 138 -1.96 -17.53 -11.07
C SER A 138 -2.67 -17.75 -9.71
N TRP A 139 -3.00 -19.01 -9.42
CA TRP A 139 -3.80 -19.40 -8.24
C TRP A 139 -3.23 -18.91 -6.91
N TRP A 140 -1.91 -18.75 -6.78
CA TRP A 140 -1.23 -18.28 -5.57
C TRP A 140 -1.56 -16.82 -5.22
N ALA A 141 -2.03 -16.02 -6.18
CA ALA A 141 -2.35 -14.61 -5.94
C ALA A 141 -3.51 -14.45 -4.94
N ILE A 142 -4.44 -15.40 -4.92
CA ILE A 142 -5.58 -15.41 -4.00
C ILE A 142 -5.12 -15.63 -2.55
N PRO A 143 -4.44 -16.74 -2.19
CA PRO A 143 -3.99 -16.93 -0.81
C PRO A 143 -2.99 -15.86 -0.38
N ALA A 144 -2.13 -15.37 -1.27
CA ALA A 144 -1.23 -14.25 -0.95
C ALA A 144 -2.01 -12.98 -0.58
N ALA A 145 -3.06 -12.63 -1.32
CA ALA A 145 -3.91 -11.48 -1.00
C ALA A 145 -4.68 -11.67 0.32
N VAL A 146 -5.17 -12.88 0.60
CA VAL A 146 -5.84 -13.20 1.87
C VAL A 146 -4.88 -13.04 3.05
N ILE A 147 -3.70 -13.66 2.97
CA ILE A 147 -2.67 -13.57 4.02
C ILE A 147 -2.26 -12.12 4.24
N LEU A 148 -2.02 -11.37 3.16
CA LEU A 148 -1.61 -9.98 3.24
C LEU A 148 -2.70 -9.10 3.87
N ALA A 149 -3.95 -9.26 3.47
CA ALA A 149 -5.07 -8.53 4.06
C ALA A 149 -5.25 -8.86 5.55
N ALA A 150 -5.16 -10.14 5.92
CA ALA A 150 -5.25 -10.57 7.31
C ALA A 150 -4.09 -10.05 8.17
N ALA A 151 -2.85 -10.20 7.71
CA ALA A 151 -1.66 -9.69 8.38
C ALA A 151 -1.69 -8.16 8.52
N GLY A 152 -2.11 -7.45 7.46
CA GLY A 152 -2.26 -6.00 7.49
C GLY A 152 -3.35 -5.54 8.46
N ALA A 153 -4.48 -6.26 8.55
CA ALA A 153 -5.53 -5.97 9.52
C ALA A 153 -5.07 -6.21 10.96
N LEU A 154 -4.36 -7.31 11.23
CA LEU A 154 -3.78 -7.59 12.54
C LEU A 154 -2.75 -6.53 12.92
N PHE A 155 -1.88 -6.14 11.99
CA PHE A 155 -0.89 -5.09 12.20
C PHE A 155 -1.57 -3.74 12.47
N PHE A 156 -2.60 -3.38 11.72
CA PHE A 156 -3.38 -2.17 11.97
C PHE A 156 -4.01 -2.17 13.38
N VAL A 157 -4.65 -3.28 13.79
CA VAL A 157 -5.25 -3.39 15.13
C VAL A 157 -4.19 -3.29 16.22
N ALA A 158 -3.04 -3.96 16.06
CA ALA A 158 -1.93 -3.86 17.00
C ALA A 158 -1.38 -2.43 17.08
N TRP A 159 -1.27 -1.76 15.92
CA TRP A 159 -0.80 -0.37 15.82
C TRP A 159 -1.77 0.63 16.45
N VAL A 160 -3.08 0.42 16.35
CA VAL A 160 -4.07 1.28 17.02
C VAL A 160 -4.05 1.05 18.53
N ARG A 161 -3.87 -0.19 18.99
CA ARG A 161 -3.88 -0.53 20.43
C ARG A 161 -2.64 -0.07 21.20
N GLN A 162 -1.55 0.30 20.52
CA GLN A 162 -0.34 0.86 21.17
C GLN A 162 -0.42 2.39 21.36
N ILE A 163 -1.39 3.06 20.73
CA ILE A 163 -1.63 4.51 20.86
C ILE A 163 -2.52 4.73 22.08
#